data_AF-A0A3P8JLP4-F1
#
_entry.id   AF-A0A3P8JLP4-F1
#
_cell.length_a   1.000
_cell.length_b   1.000
_cell.length_c   1.000
_cell.angle_alpha   90.00
_cell.angle_beta   90.00
_cell.angle_gamma   90.00
#
_symmetry.space_group_name_H-M   'P 1'
#
loop_
_entity.id
_entity.type
_entity.pdbx_description
1 polymer ?
#
loop_
_entity_poly.entity_id
_entity_poly.type
_entity_poly.pdbx_seq_one_letter_code
_entity_poly.pdbx_strand_id
1 'polypeptide(L)'
;MARKTPIERYRNIGISAHIDAGKTTTTERVLFYTGVNHKIGEVHDGAATMDWMEQEQERGITITSAATTCFWSGMAKQFEPHHINIIDTPGHVDFTIEVERSMRVLDGAVMVYCAVGGVQPQSETVWRQANKYKVPRIAFVNKMDRMGANFLKVVDQIEKRLGANPVPLQLAIGAEEKFTGVVDLVKNESYQLE
;
A
#
# COMPACT_ATOMS: atom_id res chain seq x y z
N MET A 1 15.64 18.89 19.85
CA MET A 1 16.43 19.09 18.62
C MET A 1 15.55 19.80 17.59
N ALA A 2 16.09 20.78 16.87
CA ALA A 2 15.38 21.38 15.74
C ALA A 2 15.12 20.30 14.65
N ARG A 3 13.92 20.30 14.06
CA ARG A 3 13.60 19.40 12.94
C ARG A 3 14.56 19.69 11.77
N LYS A 4 15.26 18.65 11.28
CA LYS A 4 16.13 18.75 10.10
C LYS A 4 15.33 18.83 8.79
N THR A 5 14.21 18.13 8.73
CA THR A 5 13.30 18.15 7.58
C THR A 5 12.18 19.16 7.83
N PRO A 6 11.88 20.05 6.88
CA PRO A 6 10.72 20.93 6.94
C PRO A 6 9.39 20.15 7.00
N ILE A 7 8.37 20.72 7.65
CA ILE A 7 7.11 20.01 7.93
C ILE A 7 6.34 19.66 6.65
N GLU A 8 6.43 20.50 5.62
CA GLU A 8 5.84 20.31 4.30
C GLU A 8 6.42 19.10 3.55
N ARG A 9 7.54 18.53 4.01
CA ARG A 9 8.16 17.30 3.49
C ARG A 9 7.89 16.07 4.36
N TYR A 10 7.06 16.18 5.41
CA TYR A 10 6.58 15.02 6.16
C TYR A 10 5.39 14.38 5.47
N ARG A 11 5.36 13.05 5.47
CA ARG A 11 4.23 12.23 4.98
C ARG A 11 3.92 11.17 6.03
N ASN A 12 2.84 11.33 6.77
CA ASN A 12 2.35 10.29 7.67
C ASN A 12 1.30 9.47 6.92
N ILE A 13 1.70 8.28 6.43
CA ILE A 13 0.87 7.45 5.56
C ILE A 13 0.55 6.10 6.17
N GLY A 14 -0.67 5.62 5.96
CA GLY A 14 -1.06 4.25 6.28
C GLY A 14 -1.08 3.39 5.04
N ILE A 15 -0.65 2.14 5.15
CA ILE A 15 -0.89 1.13 4.11
C ILE A 15 -1.99 0.22 4.64
N SER A 16 -3.09 0.10 3.88
CA SER A 16 -4.29 -0.60 4.32
C SER A 16 -4.88 -1.44 3.20
N ALA A 17 -5.32 -2.64 3.52
CA ALA A 17 -5.83 -3.59 2.54
C ALA A 17 -6.74 -4.64 3.18
N HIS A 18 -7.43 -5.44 2.38
CA HIS A 18 -7.97 -6.71 2.86
C HIS A 18 -6.84 -7.75 3.04
N ILE A 19 -7.14 -8.85 3.73
CA ILE A 19 -6.22 -9.98 3.92
C ILE A 19 -5.72 -10.48 2.55
N ASP A 20 -4.46 -10.86 2.45
CA ASP A 20 -3.81 -11.36 1.23
C ASP A 20 -3.76 -10.40 0.04
N ALA A 21 -4.10 -9.12 0.18
CA ALA A 21 -3.87 -8.13 -0.88
C ALA A 21 -2.39 -7.75 -1.05
N GLY A 22 -1.51 -8.20 -0.16
CA GLY A 22 -0.07 -7.94 -0.19
C GLY A 22 0.34 -6.60 0.45
N LYS A 23 -0.39 -6.18 1.49
CA LYS A 23 -0.15 -4.95 2.26
C LYS A 23 1.27 -4.93 2.85
N THR A 24 1.61 -5.91 3.69
CA THR A 24 2.93 -6.01 4.33
C THR A 24 4.05 -6.16 3.31
N THR A 25 3.85 -6.98 2.28
CA THR A 25 4.82 -7.12 1.18
C THR A 25 5.06 -5.79 0.48
N THR A 26 4.02 -4.97 0.30
CA THR A 26 4.16 -3.62 -0.27
C THR A 26 4.97 -2.72 0.66
N THR A 27 4.69 -2.75 1.97
CA THR A 27 5.47 -2.02 2.99
C THR A 27 6.95 -2.38 2.94
N GLU A 28 7.28 -3.67 2.96
CA GLU A 28 8.66 -4.17 2.90
C GLU A 28 9.38 -3.72 1.63
N ARG A 29 8.69 -3.71 0.48
CA ARG A 29 9.26 -3.20 -0.78
C ARG A 29 9.55 -1.70 -0.70
N VAL A 30 8.69 -0.90 -0.07
CA VAL A 30 8.95 0.53 0.17
C VAL A 30 10.20 0.71 1.04
N LEU A 31 10.35 -0.07 2.11
CA LEU A 31 11.52 -0.02 2.99
C LEU A 31 12.81 -0.45 2.26
N PHE A 32 12.73 -1.44 1.38
CA PHE A 32 13.84 -1.85 0.54
C PHE A 32 14.26 -0.75 -0.44
N TYR A 33 13.31 -0.19 -1.21
CA TYR A 33 13.64 0.83 -2.21
C TYR A 33 14.12 2.14 -1.58
N THR A 34 13.69 2.46 -0.37
CA THR A 34 14.17 3.63 0.39
C THR A 34 15.52 3.37 1.08
N GLY A 35 16.07 2.15 0.99
CA GLY A 35 17.36 1.78 1.56
C GLY A 35 17.35 1.57 3.08
N VAL A 36 16.18 1.48 3.72
CA VAL A 36 16.06 1.14 5.14
C VAL A 36 16.37 -0.33 5.38
N ASN A 37 15.84 -1.20 4.51
CA ASN A 37 16.11 -2.64 4.54
C ASN A 37 17.03 -3.02 3.37
N HIS A 38 18.08 -3.80 3.67
CA HIS A 38 19.03 -4.28 2.65
C HIS A 38 18.72 -5.68 2.11
N LYS A 39 17.66 -6.32 2.63
CA LYS A 39 17.14 -7.60 2.16
C LYS A 39 15.66 -7.47 1.88
N ILE A 40 15.22 -8.07 0.78
CA ILE A 40 13.80 -8.28 0.51
C ILE A 40 13.40 -9.51 1.31
N GLY A 41 12.75 -9.32 2.46
CA GLY A 41 12.12 -10.44 3.18
C GLY A 41 10.86 -10.85 2.44
N GLU A 42 10.76 -12.11 2.00
CA GLU A 42 9.46 -12.69 1.71
C GLU A 42 8.77 -13.00 3.04
N VAL A 43 7.53 -12.51 3.19
CA VAL A 43 6.73 -12.67 4.42
C VAL A 43 6.54 -14.16 4.77
N HIS A 44 6.64 -15.04 3.77
CA HIS A 44 6.53 -16.49 3.91
C HIS A 44 7.75 -17.18 4.54
N ASP A 45 8.92 -16.52 4.58
CA ASP A 45 10.16 -17.08 5.14
C ASP A 45 10.41 -16.65 6.61
N GLY A 46 9.43 -16.01 7.27
CA GLY A 46 9.55 -15.54 8.66
C GLY A 46 10.52 -14.37 8.87
N ALA A 47 10.97 -13.72 7.79
CA ALA A 47 11.97 -12.65 7.82
C ALA A 47 11.37 -11.23 7.66
N ALA A 48 10.04 -11.08 7.72
CA ALA A 48 9.41 -9.76 7.63
C ALA A 48 9.77 -8.90 8.85
N THR A 49 10.19 -7.66 8.60
CA THR A 49 10.60 -6.73 9.67
C THR A 49 9.38 -6.14 10.38
N MET A 50 8.24 -6.04 9.67
CA MET A 50 7.02 -5.43 10.18
C MET A 50 6.11 -6.39 10.97
N ASP A 51 6.05 -7.68 10.59
CA ASP A 51 5.33 -8.73 11.32
C ASP A 51 6.30 -9.38 12.33
N TRP A 52 6.58 -8.67 13.43
CA TRP A 52 7.60 -9.05 14.42
C TRP A 52 7.08 -10.03 15.47
N MET A 53 5.76 -10.16 15.62
CA MET A 53 5.19 -11.14 16.55
C MET A 53 5.23 -12.54 15.93
N GLU A 54 5.65 -13.54 16.72
CA GLU A 54 5.68 -14.95 16.28
C GLU A 54 4.32 -15.42 15.73
N GLN A 55 3.22 -14.93 16.32
CA GLN A 55 1.86 -15.22 15.89
C GLN A 55 1.48 -14.57 14.54
N GLU A 56 2.05 -13.40 14.22
CA GLU A 56 1.86 -12.76 12.91
C GLU A 56 2.58 -13.56 11.82
N GLN A 57 3.79 -14.04 12.11
CA GLN A 57 4.58 -14.88 11.21
C GLN A 57 3.96 -16.25 10.98
N GLU A 58 3.50 -16.92 12.05
CA GLU A 58 2.84 -18.23 11.98
C GLU A 58 1.55 -18.19 11.14
N ARG A 59 0.80 -17.09 11.24
CA ARG A 59 -0.52 -16.97 10.61
C ARG A 59 -0.51 -16.21 9.29
N GLY A 60 0.61 -15.57 8.94
CA GLY A 60 0.74 -14.74 7.74
C GLY A 60 -0.20 -13.54 7.73
N ILE A 61 -0.55 -12.99 8.90
CA ILE A 61 -1.44 -11.82 9.04
C ILE A 61 -0.82 -10.76 9.94
N THR A 62 -1.02 -9.49 9.60
CA THR A 62 -0.69 -8.36 10.48
C THR A 62 -1.75 -8.20 11.56
N ILE A 63 -1.32 -8.28 12.82
CA ILE A 63 -2.17 -8.18 14.02
C ILE A 63 -2.02 -6.77 14.64
N THR A 64 -0.80 -6.25 14.72
CA THR A 64 -0.50 -4.95 15.32
C THR A 64 -0.02 -3.92 14.30
N SER A 65 -0.33 -2.65 14.56
CA SER A 65 0.15 -1.57 13.70
C SER A 65 1.64 -1.32 13.98
N ALA A 66 2.50 -1.50 12.98
CA ALA A 66 3.93 -1.18 13.05
C ALA A 66 4.20 0.17 12.39
N ALA A 67 4.98 1.03 13.05
CA ALA A 67 5.36 2.34 12.55
C ALA A 67 6.85 2.38 12.20
N THR A 68 7.17 2.70 10.95
CA THR A 68 8.55 2.78 10.46
C THR A 68 8.77 4.09 9.70
N THR A 69 9.95 4.69 9.88
CA THR A 69 10.34 5.91 9.18
C THR A 69 11.32 5.59 8.05
N CYS A 70 11.08 6.16 6.87
CA CYS A 70 12.02 6.12 5.75
C CYS A 70 12.17 7.50 5.09
N PHE A 71 13.21 7.65 4.25
CA PHE A 71 13.45 8.87 3.49
C PHE A 71 13.35 8.59 2.00
N TRP A 72 12.61 9.44 1.28
CA TRP A 72 12.37 9.24 -0.14
C TRP A 72 12.70 10.48 -0.96
N SER A 73 13.62 10.31 -1.92
CA SER A 73 14.01 11.35 -2.88
C SER A 73 13.39 11.14 -4.26
N GLY A 74 12.49 10.16 -4.42
CA GLY A 74 12.01 9.71 -5.73
C GLY A 74 12.91 8.67 -6.38
N MET A 75 12.33 7.82 -7.24
CA MET A 75 13.07 6.76 -7.95
C MET A 75 14.23 7.32 -8.79
N ALA A 76 14.01 8.46 -9.45
CA ALA A 76 15.02 9.16 -10.23
C ALA A 76 15.78 10.22 -9.41
N LYS A 77 15.66 10.18 -8.07
CA LYS A 77 16.20 11.20 -7.14
C LYS A 77 15.77 12.62 -7.51
N GLN A 78 14.58 12.75 -8.08
CA GLN A 78 14.06 14.01 -8.63
C GLN A 78 13.50 14.96 -7.57
N PHE A 79 13.38 14.51 -6.32
CA PHE A 79 12.86 15.29 -5.22
C PHE A 79 13.90 15.45 -4.11
N GLU A 80 13.78 16.57 -3.40
CA GLU A 80 14.37 16.71 -2.08
C GLU A 80 13.90 15.58 -1.15
N PRO A 81 14.74 15.08 -0.23
CA PRO A 81 14.37 13.98 0.66
C PRO A 81 13.11 14.32 1.46
N HIS A 82 12.08 13.48 1.30
CA HIS A 82 10.86 13.51 2.08
C HIS A 82 10.97 12.54 3.25
N HIS A 83 10.48 12.95 4.42
CA HIS A 83 10.41 12.12 5.62
C HIS A 83 9.06 11.41 5.62
N ILE A 84 9.06 10.09 5.49
CA ILE A 84 7.84 9.29 5.41
C ILE A 84 7.74 8.44 6.67
N ASN A 85 6.64 8.59 7.41
CA ASN A 85 6.25 7.69 8.48
C ASN A 85 5.16 6.76 7.94
N ILE A 86 5.46 5.47 7.89
CA ILE A 86 4.55 4.45 7.40
C ILE A 86 3.95 3.75 8.61
N ILE A 87 2.62 3.69 8.67
CA ILE A 87 1.88 2.83 9.60
C ILE A 87 1.31 1.67 8.80
N ASP A 88 1.81 0.46 9.04
CA ASP A 88 1.25 -0.73 8.43
C ASP A 88 0.04 -1.18 9.25
N THR A 89 -1.16 -1.24 8.64
CA THR A 89 -2.41 -1.44 9.39
C THR A 89 -2.95 -2.88 9.27
N PRO A 90 -3.61 -3.45 10.28
CA PRO A 90 -4.21 -4.77 10.15
C PRO A 90 -5.22 -4.87 9.00
N GLY A 91 -5.19 -5.98 8.24
CA GLY A 91 -6.12 -6.21 7.13
C GLY A 91 -7.33 -7.08 7.47
N HIS A 92 -7.31 -7.67 8.68
CA HIS A 92 -8.35 -8.56 9.18
C HIS A 92 -9.45 -7.78 9.91
N VAL A 93 -10.71 -8.22 9.78
CA VAL A 93 -11.89 -7.56 10.37
C VAL A 93 -11.86 -7.54 11.90
N ASP A 94 -11.27 -8.56 12.50
CA ASP A 94 -11.14 -8.67 13.96
C ASP A 94 -10.26 -7.57 14.58
N PHE A 95 -9.44 -6.88 13.79
CA PHE A 95 -8.55 -5.81 14.24
C PHE A 95 -8.99 -4.42 13.77
N THR A 96 -10.29 -4.25 13.53
CA THR A 96 -10.89 -2.97 13.10
C THR A 96 -10.61 -1.80 14.03
N ILE A 97 -10.44 -2.02 15.34
CA ILE A 97 -10.10 -0.97 16.31
C ILE A 97 -8.70 -0.39 16.04
N GLU A 98 -7.72 -1.23 15.69
CA GLU A 98 -6.37 -0.78 15.35
C GLU A 98 -6.36 0.00 14.04
N VAL A 99 -7.10 -0.47 13.03
CA VAL A 99 -7.30 0.29 11.78
C VAL A 99 -7.92 1.66 12.07
N GLU A 100 -8.94 1.71 12.93
CA GLU A 100 -9.61 2.96 13.28
C GLU A 100 -8.68 3.94 14.00
N ARG A 101 -7.84 3.45 14.92
CA ARG A 101 -6.84 4.27 15.62
C ARG A 101 -5.81 4.81 14.64
N SER A 102 -5.31 3.98 13.73
CA SER A 102 -4.34 4.38 12.71
C SER A 102 -4.94 5.44 11.78
N MET A 103 -6.16 5.27 11.28
CA MET A 103 -6.80 6.25 10.40
C MET A 103 -6.98 7.65 11.01
N ARG A 104 -6.95 7.80 12.34
CA ARG A 104 -7.07 9.10 13.02
C ARG A 104 -5.79 9.93 13.03
N VAL A 105 -4.64 9.29 12.87
CA VAL A 105 -3.31 9.95 12.98
C VAL A 105 -2.62 10.12 11.63
N LEU A 106 -3.19 9.54 10.58
CA LEU A 106 -2.63 9.55 9.24
C LEU A 106 -3.05 10.80 8.46
N ASP A 107 -2.09 11.39 7.75
CA ASP A 107 -2.35 12.49 6.81
C ASP A 107 -2.84 11.95 5.45
N GLY A 108 -2.57 10.68 5.16
CA GLY A 108 -3.06 10.00 3.96
C GLY A 108 -2.94 8.48 4.05
N ALA A 109 -3.56 7.76 3.13
CA ALA A 109 -3.49 6.30 3.09
C ALA A 109 -3.35 5.73 1.66
N VAL A 110 -2.65 4.61 1.56
CA VAL A 110 -2.54 3.77 0.37
C VAL A 110 -3.48 2.58 0.56
N MET A 111 -4.57 2.57 -0.21
CA MET A 111 -5.54 1.49 -0.23
C MET A 111 -5.09 0.43 -1.24
N VAL A 112 -4.63 -0.72 -0.74
CA VAL A 112 -4.12 -1.82 -1.57
C VAL A 112 -5.26 -2.77 -1.94
N TYR A 113 -5.40 -3.08 -3.22
CA TYR A 113 -6.38 -4.01 -3.77
C TYR A 113 -5.69 -5.14 -4.52
N CYS A 114 -6.21 -6.36 -4.43
CA CYS A 114 -5.73 -7.49 -5.22
C CYS A 114 -6.29 -7.39 -6.65
N ALA A 115 -5.45 -7.53 -7.68
CA ALA A 115 -5.86 -7.47 -9.10
C ALA A 115 -6.87 -8.55 -9.50
N VAL A 116 -6.86 -9.69 -8.79
CA VAL A 116 -7.77 -10.83 -9.04
C VAL A 116 -9.08 -10.65 -8.27
N GLY A 117 -8.95 -10.46 -6.95
CA GLY A 117 -10.08 -10.36 -6.02
C GLY A 117 -10.80 -9.01 -6.03
N GLY A 118 -10.12 -7.94 -6.42
CA GLY A 118 -10.64 -6.58 -6.44
C GLY A 118 -11.14 -6.09 -5.08
N VAL A 119 -12.31 -5.46 -5.06
CA VAL A 119 -12.93 -4.93 -3.82
C VAL A 119 -13.61 -6.07 -3.07
N GLN A 120 -13.12 -6.37 -1.87
CA GLN A 120 -13.67 -7.38 -0.97
C GLN A 120 -14.53 -6.74 0.14
N PRO A 121 -15.41 -7.49 0.82
CA PRO A 121 -16.23 -6.96 1.91
C PRO A 121 -15.41 -6.22 2.99
N GLN A 122 -14.20 -6.71 3.28
CA GLN A 122 -13.28 -6.09 4.23
C GLN A 122 -12.76 -4.75 3.72
N SER A 123 -12.52 -4.62 2.41
CA SER A 123 -12.13 -3.35 1.79
C SER A 123 -13.20 -2.28 1.96
N GLU A 124 -14.49 -2.64 1.93
CA GLU A 124 -15.58 -1.69 2.20
C GLU A 124 -15.56 -1.18 3.64
N THR A 125 -15.30 -2.05 4.61
CA THR A 125 -15.21 -1.67 6.03
C THR A 125 -14.10 -0.65 6.26
N VAL A 126 -12.89 -0.94 5.77
CA VAL A 126 -11.75 -0.02 5.85
C VAL A 126 -12.04 1.29 5.09
N TRP A 127 -12.69 1.21 3.93
CA TRP A 127 -13.08 2.39 3.16
C TRP A 127 -14.03 3.32 3.94
N ARG A 128 -15.03 2.74 4.63
CA ARG A 128 -15.94 3.50 5.50
C ARG A 128 -15.21 4.14 6.67
N GLN A 129 -14.25 3.45 7.29
CA GLN A 129 -13.43 4.02 8.37
C GLN A 129 -12.61 5.21 7.88
N ALA A 130 -11.94 5.09 6.74
CA ALA A 130 -11.18 6.19 6.18
C ALA A 130 -12.07 7.37 5.70
N ASN A 131 -13.31 7.10 5.26
CA ASN A 131 -14.31 8.15 4.99
C ASN A 131 -14.72 8.90 6.27
N LYS A 132 -14.96 8.17 7.38
CA LYS A 132 -15.33 8.75 8.68
C LYS A 132 -14.30 9.78 9.16
N TYR A 133 -13.01 9.50 8.96
CA TYR A 133 -11.91 10.40 9.35
C TYR A 133 -11.43 11.32 8.23
N LYS A 134 -12.10 11.31 7.07
CA LYS A 134 -11.77 12.14 5.90
C LYS A 134 -10.32 12.01 5.45
N VAL A 135 -9.74 10.81 5.57
CA VAL A 135 -8.35 10.55 5.19
C VAL A 135 -8.23 10.59 3.66
N PRO A 136 -7.36 11.44 3.08
CA PRO A 136 -7.04 11.40 1.66
C PRO A 136 -6.39 10.06 1.27
N ARG A 137 -6.76 9.50 0.13
CA ARG A 137 -6.33 8.15 -0.26
C ARG A 137 -5.92 8.06 -1.71
N ILE A 138 -4.96 7.18 -1.97
CA ILE A 138 -4.66 6.64 -3.30
C ILE A 138 -4.93 5.13 -3.31
N ALA A 139 -5.28 4.60 -4.48
CA ALA A 139 -5.47 3.16 -4.67
C ALA A 139 -4.25 2.54 -5.34
N PHE A 140 -3.80 1.40 -4.84
CA PHE A 140 -2.74 0.60 -5.43
C PHE A 140 -3.28 -0.80 -5.77
N VAL A 141 -3.33 -1.14 -7.05
CA VAL A 141 -3.77 -2.46 -7.52
C VAL A 141 -2.55 -3.37 -7.60
N ASN A 142 -2.42 -4.24 -6.61
CA ASN A 142 -1.31 -5.16 -6.43
C ASN A 142 -1.61 -6.54 -7.06
N LYS A 143 -0.60 -7.41 -7.13
CA LYS A 143 -0.71 -8.79 -7.64
C LYS A 143 -1.13 -8.88 -9.12
N MET A 144 -0.64 -7.94 -9.94
CA MET A 144 -0.90 -7.93 -11.40
C MET A 144 -0.26 -9.11 -12.14
N ASP A 145 0.70 -9.78 -11.51
CA ASP A 145 1.38 -11.02 -11.94
C ASP A 145 0.51 -12.28 -11.79
N ARG A 146 -0.61 -12.22 -11.06
CA ARG A 146 -1.43 -13.40 -10.77
C ARG A 146 -2.43 -13.72 -11.88
N MET A 147 -2.69 -15.00 -12.07
CA MET A 147 -3.75 -15.49 -12.98
C MET A 147 -5.11 -14.87 -12.63
N GLY A 148 -5.79 -14.33 -13.64
CA GLY A 148 -7.04 -13.58 -13.49
C GLY A 148 -6.86 -12.10 -13.10
N ALA A 149 -5.63 -11.57 -13.12
CA ALA A 149 -5.37 -10.16 -12.85
C ALA A 149 -6.07 -9.26 -13.88
N ASN A 150 -6.88 -8.31 -13.40
CA ASN A 150 -7.58 -7.37 -14.27
C ASN A 150 -7.68 -6.00 -13.61
N PHE A 151 -6.79 -5.09 -14.01
CA PHE A 151 -6.72 -3.72 -13.48
C PHE A 151 -8.03 -2.95 -13.64
N LEU A 152 -8.60 -2.92 -14.86
CA LEU A 152 -9.80 -2.13 -15.16
C LEU A 152 -11.05 -2.67 -14.44
N LYS A 153 -11.13 -3.98 -14.21
CA LYS A 153 -12.15 -4.59 -13.36
C LYS A 153 -12.07 -4.06 -11.92
N VAL A 154 -10.86 -3.92 -11.37
CA VAL A 154 -10.69 -3.38 -10.00
C VAL A 154 -11.12 -1.91 -9.95
N VAL A 155 -10.78 -1.11 -10.97
CA VAL A 155 -11.24 0.29 -11.10
C VAL A 155 -12.77 0.36 -11.09
N ASP A 156 -13.44 -0.44 -11.93
CA ASP A 156 -14.90 -0.51 -11.99
C ASP A 156 -15.53 -0.91 -10.65
N GLN A 157 -14.90 -1.84 -9.93
CA GLN A 157 -15.36 -2.23 -8.61
C GLN A 157 -15.18 -1.15 -7.55
N ILE A 158 -14.10 -0.35 -7.61
CA ILE A 158 -13.91 0.78 -6.70
C ILE A 158 -15.04 1.80 -6.90
N GLU A 159 -15.43 2.08 -8.13
CA GLU A 159 -16.57 2.95 -8.43
C GLU A 159 -17.88 2.35 -7.90
N LYS A 160 -18.23 1.13 -8.36
CA LYS A 160 -19.55 0.53 -8.11
C LYS A 160 -19.76 0.05 -6.68
N ARG A 161 -18.74 -0.50 -6.03
CA ARG A 161 -18.86 -1.07 -4.67
C ARG A 161 -18.54 -0.08 -3.57
N LEU A 162 -17.56 0.80 -3.77
CA LEU A 162 -17.15 1.78 -2.76
C LEU A 162 -17.84 3.13 -2.92
N GLY A 163 -18.54 3.35 -4.04
CA GLY A 163 -19.15 4.64 -4.37
C GLY A 163 -18.10 5.75 -4.54
N ALA A 164 -16.87 5.38 -4.92
CA ALA A 164 -15.76 6.29 -5.09
C ALA A 164 -15.71 6.83 -6.53
N ASN A 165 -14.88 7.84 -6.78
CA ASN A 165 -14.56 8.31 -8.13
C ASN A 165 -13.10 7.93 -8.47
N PRO A 166 -12.83 6.68 -8.88
CA PRO A 166 -11.47 6.26 -9.20
C PRO A 166 -10.99 6.90 -10.50
N VAL A 167 -9.77 7.46 -10.48
CA VAL A 167 -9.12 8.03 -11.66
C VAL A 167 -7.83 7.26 -11.93
N PRO A 168 -7.78 6.43 -12.99
CA PRO A 168 -6.55 5.74 -13.37
C PRO A 168 -5.44 6.73 -13.75
N LEU A 169 -4.34 6.74 -12.99
CA LEU A 169 -3.12 7.49 -13.32
C LEU A 169 -2.10 6.63 -14.09
N GLN A 170 -2.26 5.31 -14.02
CA GLN A 170 -1.41 4.33 -14.68
C GLN A 170 -2.25 3.24 -15.35
N LEU A 171 -1.70 2.64 -16.39
CA LEU A 171 -2.23 1.43 -17.02
C LEU A 171 -1.19 0.32 -16.99
N ALA A 172 -1.63 -0.91 -16.71
CA ALA A 172 -0.75 -2.07 -16.75
C ALA A 172 -0.38 -2.45 -18.20
N ILE A 173 0.89 -2.82 -18.43
CA ILE A 173 1.36 -3.41 -19.67
C ILE A 173 1.31 -4.92 -19.50
N GLY A 174 0.30 -5.54 -20.13
CA GLY A 174 -0.02 -6.95 -19.94
C GLY A 174 -0.68 -7.25 -18.59
N ALA A 175 -0.85 -8.53 -18.31
CA ALA A 175 -1.43 -9.07 -17.09
C ALA A 175 -0.90 -10.48 -16.86
N GLU A 176 -1.01 -10.97 -15.62
CA GLU A 176 -0.55 -12.31 -15.23
C GLU A 176 0.95 -12.48 -15.52
N GLU A 177 1.37 -13.62 -16.06
CA GLU A 177 2.77 -13.87 -16.46
C GLU A 177 3.28 -12.92 -17.56
N LYS A 178 2.37 -12.21 -18.25
CA LYS A 178 2.72 -11.21 -19.27
C LYS A 178 2.73 -9.79 -18.71
N PHE A 179 2.55 -9.60 -17.40
CA PHE A 179 2.67 -8.29 -16.79
C PHE A 179 4.15 -7.88 -16.75
N THR A 180 4.52 -6.94 -17.62
CA THR A 180 5.93 -6.51 -17.77
C THR A 180 6.17 -5.08 -17.38
N GLY A 181 5.14 -4.30 -17.03
CA GLY A 181 5.34 -2.88 -16.78
C GLY A 181 4.07 -2.08 -16.58
N VAL A 182 4.25 -0.77 -16.51
CA VAL A 182 3.17 0.21 -16.37
C VAL A 182 3.40 1.40 -17.29
N VAL A 183 2.32 1.93 -17.84
CA VAL A 183 2.29 3.23 -18.53
C VAL A 183 1.88 4.29 -17.53
N ASP A 184 2.73 5.29 -17.32
CA ASP A 184 2.43 6.50 -16.55
C ASP A 184 1.74 7.51 -17.47
N LEU A 185 0.44 7.71 -17.25
CA LEU A 185 -0.37 8.60 -18.08
C LEU A 185 -0.13 10.09 -17.77
N VAL A 186 0.50 10.41 -16.63
CA VAL A 186 0.83 11.79 -16.24
C VAL A 186 2.07 12.25 -17.01
N LYS A 187 3.06 11.39 -17.14
CA LYS A 187 4.29 11.66 -17.90
C LYS A 187 4.22 11.27 -19.37
N ASN A 188 3.23 10.45 -19.73
CA ASN A 188 3.10 9.82 -21.04
C ASN A 188 4.33 8.96 -21.39
N GLU A 189 4.79 8.16 -20.42
CA GLU A 189 5.95 7.27 -20.52
C GLU A 189 5.58 5.85 -20.08
N SER A 190 6.25 4.83 -20.65
CA SER A 190 6.13 3.45 -20.19
C SER A 190 7.38 3.02 -19.41
N TYR A 191 7.17 2.37 -18.27
CA TYR A 191 8.21 1.75 -17.46
C TYR A 191 8.08 0.22 -17.56
N GLN A 192 9.14 -0.45 -18.02
CA GLN A 192 9.23 -1.91 -17.95
C GLN A 192 9.82 -2.30 -16.60
N LEU A 193 9.24 -3.32 -15.98
CA LEU A 193 9.73 -3.95 -14.76
C LEU A 193 10.69 -5.06 -15.21
N GLU A 194 11.94 -4.98 -14.78
CA GLU A 194 12.95 -6.04 -14.96
C GLU A 194 12.71 -7.21 -14.01
#